data_AF-K7CRY2-F1
#
_entry.id   AF-K7CRY2-F1
#
_cell.length_a   1.000
_cell.length_b   1.000
_cell.length_c   1.000
_cell.angle_alpha   90.00
_cell.angle_beta   90.00
_cell.angle_gamma   90.00
#
_symmetry.space_group_name_H-M   'P 1'
#
loop_
_entity.id
_entity.type
_entity.pdbx_description
1 polymer ?
#
loop_
_entity_poly.entity_id
_entity_poly.type
_entity_poly.pdbx_seq_one_letter_code
_entity_poly.pdbx_strand_id
1 'polypeptide(L)'
;MAALRALCGFRGVAAQVLRPGAGVRLPIQPSRGVRQWQPDVEWAQQFGGAVMYPSKETAHWKPPPWNDVDPPKDTIVKNMTLNFGPQHPAAHGVLRLVMELSGEMVRKCDPHIGLLHRGTEKLIEYKTYLQALPYFDRLDYVSMMCNEQAYSLAVEKLLNIRPPPRAQWIRVLFGEITRLLNHIMAVTTHALDLGAMTPFFWLFEEREKMFEFYERVSGARMHAAYIRPGGVHQDLPLGLMDDIYQFSKNFSLRLDELEELLTNNRIWRNRTIDIGVVTAEEALNYGFSGVMLRGSGIQWDLRKTQPYDVYDQVEFDVPVGSRGDCYDRYLCRVEEMRQSLRIIAQCLNKMPPGEIKVDDAKVSPPKRAEMKTSMESLIHHFKLYTEGYQVPPGATYTAIEAPKGEFGVYLVSDGSSRPYRCKIKAPGFAHLAGLDKMSKGHMLADVVAIIGTQDIVFGEVDR
;
A
#
# COMPACT_ATOMS: atom_id res chain seq x y z
N MET A 1 30.45 -38.27 -23.93
CA MET A 1 31.02 -36.93 -24.20
C MET A 1 31.89 -36.48 -23.02
N ALA A 2 33.05 -37.13 -22.85
CA ALA A 2 33.94 -36.92 -21.70
C ALA A 2 35.39 -36.64 -22.14
N ALA A 3 35.58 -36.04 -23.32
CA ALA A 3 36.90 -35.83 -23.92
C ALA A 3 37.26 -34.34 -24.18
N LEU A 4 36.54 -33.38 -23.59
CA LEU A 4 36.74 -31.94 -23.88
C LEU A 4 37.02 -31.06 -22.64
N ARG A 5 37.26 -31.63 -21.46
CA ARG A 5 37.57 -30.86 -20.24
C ARG A 5 38.96 -31.11 -19.63
N ALA A 6 39.85 -31.85 -20.31
CA ALA A 6 41.17 -32.21 -19.77
C ALA A 6 42.38 -31.50 -20.43
N LEU A 7 42.18 -30.47 -21.26
CA LEU A 7 43.29 -29.76 -21.94
C LEU A 7 43.42 -28.27 -21.57
N CYS A 8 42.87 -27.87 -20.41
CA CYS A 8 43.18 -26.57 -19.80
C CYS A 8 44.12 -26.77 -18.62
N GLY A 9 45.39 -27.08 -18.92
CA GLY A 9 46.46 -27.16 -17.94
C GLY A 9 47.79 -27.33 -18.66
N PHE A 10 48.68 -26.36 -18.48
CA PHE A 10 50.02 -26.23 -19.08
C PHE A 10 50.09 -25.58 -20.48
N ARG A 11 50.18 -24.25 -20.48
CA ARG A 11 51.36 -23.55 -21.01
C ARG A 11 51.38 -22.11 -20.50
N GLY A 12 52.35 -21.83 -19.65
CA GLY A 12 52.57 -20.51 -19.07
C GLY A 12 53.14 -19.51 -20.08
N VAL A 13 53.00 -18.23 -19.69
CA VAL A 13 53.74 -17.06 -20.14
C VAL A 13 53.49 -16.63 -21.59
N ALA A 14 52.48 -15.77 -21.78
CA ALA A 14 52.58 -14.59 -22.63
C ALA A 14 51.36 -13.67 -22.44
N ALA A 15 51.24 -13.05 -21.26
CA ALA A 15 50.52 -11.79 -21.15
C ALA A 15 51.46 -10.67 -21.61
N GLN A 16 51.22 -10.09 -22.79
CA GLN A 16 51.62 -8.72 -23.11
C GLN A 16 50.97 -8.20 -24.41
N VAL A 17 49.93 -7.37 -24.23
CA VAL A 17 49.67 -6.12 -24.94
C VAL A 17 49.80 -6.14 -26.48
N LEU A 18 48.68 -6.28 -27.18
CA LEU A 18 48.54 -5.80 -28.56
C LEU A 18 48.07 -4.34 -28.54
N ARG A 19 49.00 -3.41 -28.78
CA ARG A 19 48.76 -1.97 -28.94
C ARG A 19 47.97 -1.67 -30.22
N PRO A 20 47.18 -0.57 -30.26
CA PRO A 20 46.50 -0.10 -31.45
C PRO A 20 47.54 0.53 -32.40
N GLY A 21 48.07 -0.29 -33.28
CA GLY A 21 49.11 0.08 -34.23
C GLY A 21 49.60 -1.09 -35.07
N ALA A 22 48.78 -2.13 -35.20
CA ALA A 22 49.08 -3.29 -36.03
C ALA A 22 48.81 -2.95 -37.49
N GLY A 23 49.75 -2.23 -38.11
CA GLY A 23 49.87 -2.18 -39.56
C GLY A 23 50.03 -3.60 -40.11
N VAL A 24 49.58 -3.79 -41.36
CA VAL A 24 49.77 -5.01 -42.14
C VAL A 24 51.18 -5.56 -41.90
N ARG A 25 51.31 -6.80 -41.40
CA ARG A 25 52.60 -7.50 -41.42
C ARG A 25 52.92 -7.85 -42.87
N LEU A 26 53.49 -6.89 -43.58
CA LEU A 26 54.17 -7.13 -44.85
C LEU A 26 55.47 -7.91 -44.57
N PRO A 27 55.90 -8.77 -45.51
CA PRO A 27 57.04 -9.64 -45.29
C PRO A 27 58.31 -8.83 -44.98
N ILE A 28 59.11 -9.35 -44.05
CA ILE A 28 60.45 -8.84 -43.74
C ILE A 28 61.25 -8.77 -45.05
N GLN A 29 61.97 -7.66 -45.27
CA GLN A 29 62.81 -7.41 -46.44
C GLN A 29 63.54 -8.69 -46.91
N PRO A 30 63.53 -9.02 -48.21
CA PRO A 30 64.21 -10.21 -48.69
C PRO A 30 65.72 -10.04 -48.53
N SER A 31 66.34 -11.09 -48.00
CA SER A 31 67.79 -11.27 -47.97
C SER A 31 68.38 -11.12 -49.39
N ARG A 32 69.39 -10.27 -49.49
CA ARG A 32 70.27 -10.00 -50.65
C ARG A 32 70.27 -11.12 -51.70
N GLY A 33 69.68 -10.85 -52.88
CA GLY A 33 69.77 -11.74 -54.04
C GLY A 33 68.82 -11.44 -55.21
N VAL A 34 67.70 -10.75 -54.98
CA VAL A 34 66.75 -10.40 -56.05
C VAL A 34 67.02 -8.97 -56.53
N ARG A 35 67.36 -8.78 -57.81
CA ARG A 35 67.71 -7.48 -58.44
C ARG A 35 66.50 -6.67 -58.93
N GLN A 36 65.30 -7.25 -58.92
CA GLN A 36 64.09 -6.58 -59.36
C GLN A 36 63.55 -5.68 -58.24
N TRP A 37 63.27 -4.43 -58.56
CA TRP A 37 62.71 -3.46 -57.62
C TRP A 37 61.36 -3.98 -57.09
N GLN A 38 61.18 -3.89 -55.77
CA GLN A 38 59.93 -4.21 -55.08
C GLN A 38 59.46 -2.96 -54.34
N PRO A 39 58.14 -2.69 -54.31
CA PRO A 39 57.57 -1.65 -53.48
C PRO A 39 58.03 -1.73 -52.03
N ASP A 40 58.53 -0.62 -51.51
CA ASP A 40 58.79 -0.44 -50.09
C ASP A 40 57.52 0.02 -49.34
N VAL A 41 57.62 0.14 -48.01
CA VAL A 41 56.48 0.52 -47.15
C VAL A 41 55.97 1.92 -47.51
N GLU A 42 56.87 2.83 -47.90
CA GLU A 42 56.53 4.18 -48.34
C GLU A 42 55.74 4.16 -49.65
N TRP A 43 56.14 3.34 -50.63
CA TRP A 43 55.36 3.13 -51.85
C TRP A 43 53.97 2.57 -51.57
N ALA A 44 53.85 1.58 -50.67
CA ALA A 44 52.56 0.98 -50.34
C ALA A 44 51.60 1.93 -49.61
N GLN A 45 52.12 2.82 -48.74
CA GLN A 45 51.29 3.79 -48.01
C GLN A 45 50.68 4.86 -48.92
N GLN A 46 51.32 5.18 -50.05
CA GLN A 46 50.77 6.11 -51.05
C GLN A 46 49.45 5.61 -51.66
N PHE A 47 49.22 4.29 -51.69
CA PHE A 47 47.97 3.67 -52.18
C PHE A 47 46.98 3.31 -51.06
N GLY A 48 47.34 3.51 -49.79
CA GLY A 48 46.54 3.12 -48.62
C GLY A 48 45.66 4.23 -48.03
N GLY A 49 45.70 5.44 -48.61
CA GLY A 49 44.87 6.57 -48.18
C GLY A 49 43.41 6.45 -48.61
N ALA A 50 42.55 7.33 -48.07
CA ALA A 50 41.14 7.42 -48.50
C ALA A 50 41.00 7.85 -49.98
N VAL A 51 41.97 8.60 -50.50
CA VAL A 51 42.06 9.06 -51.88
C VAL A 51 43.49 8.97 -52.38
N MET A 52 43.66 8.81 -53.70
CA MET A 52 44.96 8.71 -54.35
C MET A 52 45.76 10.03 -54.34
N TYR A 53 45.08 11.18 -54.40
CA TYR A 53 45.71 12.51 -54.42
C TYR A 53 45.08 13.42 -53.35
N PRO A 54 45.68 13.54 -52.15
CA PRO A 54 45.14 14.40 -51.10
C PRO A 54 45.23 15.89 -51.46
N SER A 55 44.09 16.58 -51.48
CA SER A 55 44.00 18.04 -51.58
C SER A 55 43.69 18.68 -50.22
N LYS A 56 43.71 20.01 -50.12
CA LYS A 56 43.27 20.72 -48.89
C LYS A 56 41.82 20.40 -48.51
N GLU A 57 40.99 20.06 -49.49
CA GLU A 57 39.59 19.72 -49.30
C GLU A 57 39.44 18.27 -48.82
N THR A 58 40.21 17.32 -49.36
CA THR A 58 40.07 15.89 -49.03
C THR A 58 40.88 15.44 -47.80
N ALA A 59 41.59 16.37 -47.14
CA ALA A 59 42.45 16.08 -45.99
C ALA A 59 41.71 15.51 -44.77
N HIS A 60 40.39 15.72 -44.68
CA HIS A 60 39.56 15.23 -43.57
C HIS A 60 39.01 13.81 -43.80
N TRP A 61 39.20 13.22 -44.98
CA TRP A 61 38.71 11.87 -45.31
C TRP A 61 39.65 10.82 -44.74
N LYS A 62 39.12 10.01 -43.83
CA LYS A 62 39.81 8.84 -43.28
C LYS A 62 39.44 7.62 -44.12
N PRO A 63 40.35 6.64 -44.29
CA PRO A 63 39.99 5.39 -44.93
C PRO A 63 38.84 4.72 -44.15
N PRO A 64 37.93 4.02 -44.84
CA PRO A 64 36.82 3.37 -44.18
C PRO A 64 37.33 2.33 -43.16
N PRO A 65 36.56 2.05 -42.09
CA PRO A 65 36.83 0.92 -41.23
C PRO A 65 36.93 -0.37 -42.06
N TRP A 66 37.87 -1.27 -41.71
CA TRP A 66 38.09 -2.52 -42.46
C TRP A 66 36.88 -3.46 -42.54
N ASN A 67 35.92 -3.29 -41.63
CA ASN A 67 34.68 -4.05 -41.56
C ASN A 67 33.48 -3.31 -42.18
N ASP A 68 33.70 -2.13 -42.78
CA ASP A 68 32.67 -1.23 -43.34
C ASP A 68 31.53 -0.87 -42.36
N VAL A 69 31.76 -1.06 -41.07
CA VAL A 69 30.81 -0.72 -40.00
C VAL A 69 31.42 0.42 -39.21
N ASP A 70 30.83 1.60 -39.37
CA ASP A 70 31.12 2.72 -38.48
C ASP A 70 30.87 2.30 -37.03
N PRO A 71 31.70 2.75 -36.06
CA PRO A 71 31.41 2.50 -34.66
C PRO A 71 30.00 3.02 -34.38
N PRO A 72 29.12 2.17 -33.79
CA PRO A 72 27.75 2.58 -33.56
C PRO A 72 27.77 3.86 -32.73
N LYS A 73 27.19 4.92 -33.27
CA LYS A 73 26.89 6.10 -32.46
C LYS A 73 25.71 5.68 -31.61
N ASP A 74 25.97 5.35 -30.37
CA ASP A 74 24.92 5.08 -29.38
C ASP A 74 24.14 6.39 -29.15
N THR A 75 23.20 6.70 -30.04
CA THR A 75 22.18 7.71 -29.81
C THR A 75 21.24 7.10 -28.79
N ILE A 76 21.58 7.25 -27.51
CA ILE A 76 20.74 6.82 -26.40
C ILE A 76 19.41 7.58 -26.54
N VAL A 77 18.37 6.86 -26.91
CA VAL A 77 16.99 7.37 -26.87
C VAL A 77 16.75 7.77 -25.42
N LYS A 78 16.62 9.08 -25.17
CA LYS A 78 16.29 9.56 -23.83
C LYS A 78 14.86 9.10 -23.51
N ASN A 79 14.73 8.38 -22.40
CA ASN A 79 13.41 8.04 -21.86
C ASN A 79 12.65 9.34 -21.57
N MET A 80 11.34 9.32 -21.83
CA MET A 80 10.49 10.46 -21.54
C MET A 80 10.17 10.46 -20.05
N THR A 81 10.53 11.52 -19.34
CA THR A 81 10.12 11.73 -17.96
C THR A 81 8.76 12.42 -17.95
N LEU A 82 7.72 11.71 -17.53
CA LEU A 82 6.37 12.25 -17.37
C LEU A 82 6.12 12.54 -15.89
N ASN A 83 5.76 13.80 -15.59
CA ASN A 83 5.36 14.20 -14.26
C ASN A 83 3.83 14.17 -14.18
N PHE A 84 3.31 13.12 -13.56
CA PHE A 84 1.91 13.02 -13.20
C PHE A 84 1.67 13.94 -12.00
N GLY A 85 1.07 15.09 -12.27
CA GLY A 85 0.90 16.14 -11.28
C GLY A 85 -0.09 15.76 -10.17
N PRO A 86 -0.09 16.50 -9.04
CA PRO A 86 -1.01 16.24 -7.94
C PRO A 86 -2.48 16.49 -8.28
N GLN A 87 -2.75 17.26 -9.34
CA GLN A 87 -4.09 17.53 -9.84
C GLN A 87 -4.44 16.50 -10.93
N HIS A 88 -4.83 15.29 -10.52
CA HIS A 88 -5.34 14.28 -11.45
C HIS A 88 -6.40 13.40 -10.77
N PRO A 89 -7.53 13.08 -11.43
CA PRO A 89 -8.60 12.26 -10.82
C PRO A 89 -8.11 10.89 -10.30
N ALA A 90 -7.33 10.17 -11.11
CA ALA A 90 -6.75 8.87 -10.75
C ALA A 90 -5.70 8.90 -9.61
N ALA A 91 -5.30 10.09 -9.13
CA ALA A 91 -4.41 10.22 -7.99
C ALA A 91 -5.14 10.12 -6.63
N HIS A 92 -6.48 9.98 -6.60
CA HIS A 92 -7.33 9.88 -5.40
C HIS A 92 -6.88 10.76 -4.23
N GLY A 93 -6.69 12.04 -4.53
CA GLY A 93 -6.12 13.01 -3.60
C GLY A 93 -4.96 13.75 -4.25
N VAL A 94 -3.80 13.71 -3.60
CA VAL A 94 -2.66 14.56 -3.94
C VAL A 94 -1.42 13.67 -3.99
N LEU A 95 -1.16 13.08 -5.16
CA LEU A 95 0.02 12.26 -5.43
C LEU A 95 0.77 12.81 -6.63
N ARG A 96 2.08 12.97 -6.51
CA ARG A 96 2.95 13.30 -7.63
C ARG A 96 3.75 12.07 -8.04
N LEU A 97 3.53 11.56 -9.24
CA LEU A 97 4.32 10.45 -9.79
C LEU A 97 5.28 10.97 -10.86
N VAL A 98 6.58 10.73 -10.68
CA VAL A 98 7.57 10.94 -11.73
C VAL A 98 7.83 9.59 -12.37
N MET A 99 7.39 9.42 -13.61
CA MET A 99 7.54 8.18 -14.37
C MET A 99 8.57 8.35 -15.47
N GLU A 100 9.48 7.39 -15.59
CA GLU A 100 10.35 7.25 -16.74
C GLU A 100 9.73 6.25 -17.71
N LEU A 101 9.32 6.74 -18.87
CA LEU A 101 8.64 5.97 -19.90
C LEU A 101 9.59 5.69 -21.08
N SER A 102 9.51 4.47 -21.59
CA SER A 102 10.13 4.04 -22.84
C SER A 102 9.01 3.73 -23.82
N GLY A 103 8.61 4.74 -24.59
CA GLY A 103 7.35 4.69 -25.34
C GLY A 103 6.16 4.70 -24.37
N GLU A 104 5.34 3.65 -24.42
CA GLU A 104 4.18 3.46 -23.52
C GLU A 104 4.53 2.70 -22.24
N MET A 105 5.68 2.03 -22.20
CA MET A 105 6.09 1.12 -21.12
C MET A 105 6.78 1.88 -19.99
N VAL A 106 6.37 1.60 -18.76
CA VAL A 106 6.96 2.17 -17.55
C VAL A 106 8.26 1.44 -17.21
N ARG A 107 9.37 2.18 -17.15
CA ARG A 107 10.68 1.67 -16.71
C ARG A 107 10.90 1.88 -15.22
N LYS A 108 10.48 3.03 -14.71
CA LYS A 108 10.64 3.44 -13.32
C LYS A 108 9.50 4.37 -12.91
N CYS A 109 9.00 4.21 -11.70
CA CYS A 109 7.97 5.05 -11.11
C CYS A 109 8.43 5.53 -9.73
N ASP A 110 8.62 6.85 -9.59
CA ASP A 110 8.99 7.47 -8.33
C ASP A 110 7.78 8.22 -7.74
N PRO A 111 7.10 7.67 -6.72
CA PRO A 111 6.01 8.36 -6.03
C PRO A 111 6.56 9.39 -5.03
N HIS A 112 6.37 10.68 -5.33
CA HIS A 112 6.60 11.75 -4.37
C HIS A 112 5.37 11.97 -3.50
N ILE A 113 5.54 11.67 -2.22
CA ILE A 113 4.55 11.83 -1.15
C ILE A 113 4.92 12.99 -0.22
N GLY A 114 4.11 13.25 0.79
CA GLY A 114 4.30 14.31 1.78
C GLY A 114 3.49 15.58 1.53
N LEU A 115 2.67 15.61 0.49
CA LEU A 115 1.80 16.75 0.17
C LEU A 115 0.68 16.93 1.21
N LEU A 116 0.30 15.86 1.90
CA LEU A 116 -0.71 15.88 2.96
C LEU A 116 -0.09 15.64 4.36
N HIS A 117 1.23 15.79 4.50
CA HIS A 117 1.91 15.58 5.77
C HIS A 117 1.55 16.70 6.75
N ARG A 118 0.94 16.31 7.88
CA ARG A 118 0.39 17.25 8.88
C ARG A 118 1.14 17.24 10.21
N GLY A 119 2.24 16.48 10.32
CA GLY A 119 2.98 16.32 11.57
C GLY A 119 2.12 15.71 12.67
N THR A 120 1.24 14.76 12.32
CA THR A 120 0.24 14.19 13.23
C THR A 120 0.89 13.52 14.44
N GLU A 121 1.92 12.71 14.20
CA GLU A 121 2.69 12.03 15.27
C GLU A 121 3.33 13.04 16.24
N LYS A 122 3.73 14.21 15.74
CA LYS A 122 4.32 15.27 16.59
C LYS A 122 3.26 15.98 17.42
N LEU A 123 2.07 16.22 16.87
CA LEU A 123 0.96 16.81 17.59
C LEU A 123 0.43 15.89 18.70
N ILE A 124 0.50 14.58 18.51
CA ILE A 124 0.12 13.59 19.51
C ILE A 124 1.01 13.69 20.77
N GLU A 125 2.31 13.92 20.63
CA GLU A 125 3.25 14.07 21.76
C GLU A 125 2.89 15.23 22.71
N TYR A 126 2.18 16.25 22.22
CA TYR A 126 1.77 17.40 23.02
C TYR A 126 0.37 17.29 23.63
N LYS A 127 -0.37 16.20 23.37
CA LYS A 127 -1.75 16.02 23.81
C LYS A 127 -1.90 14.81 24.73
N THR A 128 -2.99 14.78 25.50
CA THR A 128 -3.31 13.60 26.32
C THR A 128 -3.86 12.46 25.48
N TYR A 129 -3.90 11.24 26.03
CA TYR A 129 -4.39 10.07 25.30
C TYR A 129 -5.80 10.24 24.72
N LEU A 130 -6.72 10.84 25.47
CA LEU A 130 -8.08 11.10 25.01
C LEU A 130 -8.14 12.20 23.94
N GLN A 131 -7.31 13.23 24.06
CA GLN A 131 -7.24 14.32 23.07
C GLN A 131 -6.53 13.90 21.79
N ALA A 132 -5.67 12.87 21.84
CA ALA A 132 -4.97 12.32 20.69
C ALA A 132 -5.85 11.37 19.86
N LEU A 133 -6.90 10.77 20.45
CA LEU A 133 -7.81 9.83 19.77
C LEU A 133 -8.32 10.34 18.41
N PRO A 134 -8.83 11.59 18.26
CA PRO A 134 -9.39 12.04 16.99
C PRO A 134 -8.37 12.23 15.85
N TYR A 135 -7.06 12.13 16.13
CA TYR A 135 -6.09 12.07 15.03
C TYR A 135 -6.21 10.75 14.28
N PHE A 136 -6.45 9.63 14.98
CA PHE A 136 -6.58 8.30 14.36
C PHE A 136 -7.78 8.22 13.42
N ASP A 137 -8.89 8.88 13.73
CA ASP A 137 -10.05 9.03 12.83
C ASP A 137 -9.75 9.71 11.50
N ARG A 138 -8.69 10.52 11.45
CA ARG A 138 -8.38 11.43 10.33
C ARG A 138 -7.18 10.97 9.50
N LEU A 139 -6.53 9.89 9.90
CA LEU A 139 -5.44 9.26 9.16
C LEU A 139 -6.02 8.54 7.94
N ASP A 140 -6.51 7.31 8.13
CA ASP A 140 -7.39 6.68 7.16
C ASP A 140 -8.83 7.17 7.42
N TYR A 141 -9.19 8.24 6.73
CA TYR A 141 -10.51 8.88 6.84
C TYR A 141 -11.65 8.05 6.23
N VAL A 142 -11.36 6.85 5.70
CA VAL A 142 -12.37 5.91 5.21
C VAL A 142 -12.66 4.83 6.25
N SER A 143 -11.67 4.43 7.06
CA SER A 143 -11.84 3.47 8.16
C SER A 143 -11.63 4.05 9.56
N MET A 144 -12.52 4.97 9.93
CA MET A 144 -12.46 5.75 11.17
C MET A 144 -12.42 4.86 12.43
N MET A 145 -13.45 4.03 12.62
CA MET A 145 -13.59 3.19 13.83
C MET A 145 -12.48 2.14 13.96
N CYS A 146 -11.98 1.59 12.85
CA CYS A 146 -10.85 0.65 12.89
C CYS A 146 -9.60 1.33 13.47
N ASN A 147 -9.31 2.56 13.04
CA ASN A 147 -8.13 3.28 13.57
C ASN A 147 -8.30 3.62 15.05
N GLU A 148 -9.50 4.03 15.47
CA GLU A 148 -9.82 4.23 16.89
C GLU A 148 -9.64 2.94 17.70
N GLN A 149 -10.07 1.79 17.14
CA GLN A 149 -9.93 0.48 17.75
C GLN A 149 -8.47 0.09 17.91
N ALA A 150 -7.63 0.30 16.89
CA ALA A 150 -6.20 0.02 16.96
C ALA A 150 -5.51 0.82 18.09
N TYR A 151 -5.83 2.12 18.16
CA TYR A 151 -5.31 2.99 19.20
C TYR A 151 -5.84 2.61 20.58
N SER A 152 -7.13 2.32 20.70
CA SER A 152 -7.76 1.93 21.96
C SER A 152 -7.18 0.63 22.49
N LEU A 153 -6.96 -0.38 21.64
CA LEU A 153 -6.33 -1.64 22.02
C LEU A 153 -4.86 -1.44 22.44
N ALA A 154 -4.13 -0.53 21.79
CA ALA A 154 -2.76 -0.21 22.19
C ALA A 154 -2.71 0.42 23.60
N VAL A 155 -3.60 1.37 23.88
CA VAL A 155 -3.70 2.02 25.20
C VAL A 155 -4.22 1.04 26.27
N GLU A 156 -5.22 0.22 25.95
CA GLU A 156 -5.76 -0.81 26.85
C GLU A 156 -4.71 -1.86 27.23
N LYS A 157 -3.86 -2.25 26.28
CA LYS A 157 -2.74 -3.17 26.52
C LYS A 157 -1.69 -2.56 27.46
N LEU A 158 -1.41 -1.26 27.37
CA LEU A 158 -0.51 -0.59 28.32
C LEU A 158 -1.15 -0.37 29.70
N LEU A 159 -2.45 -0.12 29.75
CA LEU A 159 -3.21 0.03 30.99
C LEU A 159 -3.54 -1.30 31.68
N ASN A 160 -3.31 -2.44 31.02
CA ASN A 160 -3.68 -3.77 31.50
C ASN A 160 -5.16 -3.90 31.89
N ILE A 161 -6.05 -3.26 31.13
CA ILE A 161 -7.50 -3.33 31.32
C ILE A 161 -8.16 -4.13 30.19
N ARG A 162 -9.26 -4.79 30.52
CA ARG A 162 -10.10 -5.48 29.54
C ARG A 162 -11.44 -4.75 29.39
N PRO A 163 -11.85 -4.37 28.17
CA PRO A 163 -13.15 -3.77 27.96
C PRO A 163 -14.27 -4.78 28.24
N PRO A 164 -15.48 -4.33 28.62
CA PRO A 164 -16.59 -5.24 28.92
C PRO A 164 -17.05 -5.98 27.65
N PRO A 165 -17.69 -7.18 27.79
CA PRO A 165 -18.08 -8.00 26.65
C PRO A 165 -18.96 -7.25 25.64
N ARG A 166 -19.98 -6.51 26.11
CA ARG A 166 -20.86 -5.74 25.23
C ARG A 166 -20.10 -4.72 24.39
N ALA A 167 -19.12 -4.03 24.97
CA ALA A 167 -18.28 -3.09 24.21
C ALA A 167 -17.44 -3.79 23.14
N GLN A 168 -16.90 -4.98 23.42
CA GLN A 168 -16.17 -5.78 22.43
C GLN A 168 -17.07 -6.16 21.25
N TRP A 169 -18.29 -6.61 21.51
CA TRP A 169 -19.26 -6.93 20.45
C TRP A 169 -19.66 -5.70 19.61
N ILE A 170 -19.88 -4.56 20.25
CA ILE A 170 -20.17 -3.30 19.54
C ILE A 170 -18.97 -2.87 18.67
N ARG A 171 -17.74 -2.99 19.17
CA ARG A 171 -16.51 -2.69 18.41
C ARG A 171 -16.37 -3.59 17.19
N VAL A 172 -16.62 -4.90 17.33
CA VAL A 172 -16.58 -5.84 16.21
C VAL A 172 -17.68 -5.53 15.19
N LEU A 173 -18.90 -5.25 15.65
CA LEU A 173 -20.01 -4.85 14.77
C LEU A 173 -19.67 -3.62 13.93
N PHE A 174 -19.22 -2.52 14.55
CA PHE A 174 -18.84 -1.32 13.82
C PHE A 174 -17.52 -1.47 13.05
N GLY A 175 -16.61 -2.34 13.49
CA GLY A 175 -15.41 -2.69 12.75
C GLY A 175 -15.74 -3.32 11.39
N GLU A 176 -16.72 -4.22 11.36
CA GLU A 176 -17.16 -4.87 10.12
C GLU A 176 -18.04 -3.94 9.25
N ILE A 177 -18.86 -3.06 9.85
CA ILE A 177 -19.53 -1.98 9.08
C ILE A 177 -18.48 -1.05 8.46
N THR A 178 -17.41 -0.72 9.19
CA THR A 178 -16.29 0.08 8.68
C THR A 178 -15.57 -0.64 7.53
N ARG A 179 -15.44 -1.97 7.63
CA ARG A 179 -14.86 -2.79 6.56
C ARG A 179 -15.70 -2.75 5.29
N LEU A 180 -17.02 -2.85 5.41
CA LEU A 180 -17.95 -2.64 4.29
C LEU A 180 -17.78 -1.25 3.68
N LEU A 181 -17.81 -0.20 4.50
CA LEU A 181 -17.61 1.20 4.06
C LEU A 181 -16.31 1.39 3.26
N ASN A 182 -15.22 0.76 3.70
CA ASN A 182 -13.91 0.88 3.05
C ASN A 182 -13.83 0.07 1.77
N HIS A 183 -14.27 -1.20 1.76
CA HIS A 183 -14.26 -2.01 0.53
C HIS A 183 -15.19 -1.45 -0.55
N ILE A 184 -16.35 -0.91 -0.18
CA ILE A 184 -17.22 -0.18 -1.12
C ILE A 184 -16.44 0.97 -1.76
N MET A 185 -15.80 1.81 -0.95
CA MET A 185 -14.99 2.93 -1.46
C MET A 185 -13.90 2.41 -2.39
N ALA A 186 -13.08 1.45 -1.93
CA ALA A 186 -11.98 0.88 -2.69
C ALA A 186 -12.41 0.32 -4.07
N VAL A 187 -13.47 -0.49 -4.10
CA VAL A 187 -13.94 -1.14 -5.32
C VAL A 187 -14.56 -0.12 -6.27
N THR A 188 -15.36 0.81 -5.76
CA THR A 188 -16.06 1.79 -6.60
C THR A 188 -15.14 2.88 -7.16
N THR A 189 -14.17 3.35 -6.39
CA THR A 189 -13.17 4.32 -6.88
C THR A 189 -12.23 3.67 -7.88
N HIS A 190 -11.83 2.41 -7.64
CA HIS A 190 -11.06 1.64 -8.61
C HIS A 190 -11.85 1.42 -9.92
N ALA A 191 -13.14 1.12 -9.82
CA ALA A 191 -14.03 1.01 -10.98
C ALA A 191 -14.16 2.34 -11.72
N LEU A 192 -14.30 3.45 -11.00
CA LEU A 192 -14.41 4.80 -11.56
C LEU A 192 -13.15 5.19 -12.34
N ASP A 193 -11.97 4.92 -11.80
CA ASP A 193 -10.69 5.21 -12.47
C ASP A 193 -10.50 4.46 -13.78
N LEU A 194 -11.01 3.22 -13.82
CA LEU A 194 -10.98 2.37 -15.00
C LEU A 194 -12.13 2.70 -15.98
N GLY A 195 -13.03 3.61 -15.61
CA GLY A 195 -14.09 4.17 -16.46
C GLY A 195 -15.51 3.68 -16.17
N ALA A 196 -15.71 2.77 -15.20
CA ALA A 196 -17.02 2.28 -14.81
C ALA A 196 -17.68 3.19 -13.76
N MET A 197 -18.50 4.14 -14.23
CA MET A 197 -19.10 5.18 -13.37
C MET A 197 -20.35 4.72 -12.58
N THR A 198 -21.17 3.81 -13.12
CA THR A 198 -22.44 3.42 -12.52
C THR A 198 -22.33 2.74 -11.13
N PRO A 199 -21.42 1.77 -10.88
CA PRO A 199 -21.38 1.09 -9.58
C PRO A 199 -21.02 2.04 -8.43
N PHE A 200 -20.31 3.14 -8.73
CA PHE A 200 -19.98 4.17 -7.75
C PHE A 200 -21.24 4.81 -7.15
N PHE A 201 -22.19 5.23 -7.99
CA PHE A 201 -23.41 5.86 -7.52
C PHE A 201 -24.34 4.89 -6.78
N TRP A 202 -24.42 3.63 -7.23
CA TRP A 202 -25.27 2.62 -6.58
C TRP A 202 -24.80 2.30 -5.16
N LEU A 203 -23.51 2.04 -4.97
CA LEU A 203 -23.00 1.68 -3.65
C LEU A 203 -22.78 2.89 -2.75
N PHE A 204 -22.67 4.10 -3.29
CA PHE A 204 -22.63 5.31 -2.47
C PHE A 204 -23.98 5.61 -1.80
N GLU A 205 -25.10 5.16 -2.37
CA GLU A 205 -26.40 5.18 -1.68
C GLU A 205 -26.37 4.28 -0.43
N GLU A 206 -25.82 3.07 -0.56
CA GLU A 206 -25.68 2.14 0.58
C GLU A 206 -24.65 2.66 1.61
N ARG A 207 -23.59 3.32 1.13
CA ARG A 207 -22.61 4.02 1.98
C ARG A 207 -23.24 5.13 2.80
N GLU A 208 -24.21 5.86 2.23
CA GLU A 208 -24.93 6.92 2.93
C GLU A 208 -25.81 6.36 4.06
N LYS A 209 -26.50 5.24 3.82
CA LYS A 209 -27.27 4.54 4.86
C LYS A 209 -26.39 4.10 6.04
N MET A 210 -25.16 3.65 5.76
CA MET A 210 -24.19 3.33 6.81
C MET A 210 -23.70 4.58 7.57
N PHE A 211 -23.58 5.73 6.91
CA PHE A 211 -23.29 6.99 7.59
C PHE A 211 -24.42 7.46 8.51
N GLU A 212 -25.67 7.14 8.19
CA GLU A 212 -26.80 7.36 9.10
C GLU A 212 -26.63 6.55 10.40
N PHE A 213 -26.14 5.30 10.32
CA PHE A 213 -25.83 4.50 11.52
C PHE A 213 -24.72 5.15 12.37
N TYR A 214 -23.72 5.75 11.73
CA TYR A 214 -22.62 6.45 12.41
C TYR A 214 -23.13 7.72 13.10
N GLU A 215 -24.00 8.45 12.40
CA GLU A 215 -24.64 9.64 12.94
C GLU A 215 -25.54 9.30 14.13
N ARG A 216 -26.34 8.22 14.04
CA ARG A 216 -27.21 7.80 15.15
C ARG A 216 -26.44 7.34 16.39
N VAL A 217 -25.28 6.71 16.22
CA VAL A 217 -24.49 6.21 17.36
C VAL A 217 -23.59 7.28 17.99
N SER A 218 -23.05 8.21 17.19
CA SER A 218 -22.02 9.15 17.64
C SER A 218 -22.43 10.63 17.54
N GLY A 219 -23.42 10.95 16.71
CA GLY A 219 -23.78 12.31 16.32
C GLY A 219 -22.97 12.86 15.14
N ALA A 220 -21.98 12.14 14.64
CA ALA A 220 -21.17 12.52 13.49
C ALA A 220 -21.24 11.47 12.38
N ARG A 221 -21.25 11.92 11.12
CA ARG A 221 -21.36 11.02 9.96
C ARG A 221 -20.06 10.26 9.65
N MET A 222 -18.89 10.87 9.90
CA MET A 222 -17.59 10.23 9.63
C MET A 222 -16.72 10.12 10.87
N HIS A 223 -16.18 11.24 11.36
CA HIS A 223 -15.27 11.24 12.50
C HIS A 223 -16.06 11.15 13.81
N ALA A 224 -16.17 9.95 14.36
CA ALA A 224 -17.11 9.61 15.43
C ALA A 224 -16.53 9.80 16.85
N ALA A 225 -15.21 9.67 17.06
CA ALA A 225 -14.58 9.64 18.39
C ALA A 225 -15.30 8.68 19.37
N TYR A 226 -15.76 7.54 18.85
CA TYR A 226 -16.75 6.66 19.50
C TYR A 226 -16.10 5.51 20.27
N ILE A 227 -15.17 4.80 19.63
CA ILE A 227 -14.35 3.78 20.27
C ILE A 227 -13.25 4.51 21.05
N ARG A 228 -13.21 4.28 22.36
CA ARG A 228 -12.27 4.93 23.27
C ARG A 228 -11.49 3.89 24.06
N PRO A 229 -10.28 4.22 24.55
CA PRO A 229 -9.60 3.37 25.52
C PRO A 229 -10.50 3.11 26.74
N GLY A 230 -10.81 1.85 27.02
CA GLY A 230 -11.72 1.40 28.07
C GLY A 230 -13.13 0.98 27.59
N GLY A 231 -13.43 0.99 26.29
CA GLY A 231 -14.69 0.49 25.72
C GLY A 231 -15.25 1.35 24.60
N VAL A 232 -16.54 1.68 24.67
CA VAL A 232 -17.20 2.61 23.76
C VAL A 232 -17.78 3.81 24.52
N HIS A 233 -17.93 4.95 23.87
CA HIS A 233 -18.30 6.19 24.56
C HIS A 233 -19.76 6.20 25.06
N GLN A 234 -20.69 5.76 24.22
CA GLN A 234 -22.13 5.70 24.47
C GLN A 234 -22.68 4.36 23.98
N ASP A 235 -23.80 3.90 24.54
CA ASP A 235 -24.45 2.67 24.05
C ASP A 235 -25.23 2.96 22.77
N LEU A 236 -25.62 1.89 22.07
CA LEU A 236 -26.47 1.95 20.89
C LEU A 236 -27.85 2.56 21.24
N PRO A 237 -28.40 3.46 20.42
CA PRO A 237 -29.77 3.91 20.59
C PRO A 237 -30.76 2.76 20.33
N LEU A 238 -31.92 2.82 20.99
CA LEU A 238 -32.99 1.84 20.81
C LEU A 238 -33.45 1.78 19.35
N GLY A 239 -33.65 0.57 18.82
CA GLY A 239 -34.10 0.30 17.45
C GLY A 239 -32.99 0.24 16.39
N LEU A 240 -31.75 0.66 16.68
CA LEU A 240 -30.67 0.65 15.67
C LEU A 240 -30.32 -0.76 15.17
N MET A 241 -30.41 -1.77 16.03
CA MET A 241 -30.08 -3.16 15.65
C MET A 241 -31.03 -3.71 14.58
N ASP A 242 -32.31 -3.34 14.65
CA ASP A 242 -33.32 -3.75 13.67
C ASP A 242 -33.04 -3.11 12.30
N ASP A 243 -32.64 -1.83 12.30
CA ASP A 243 -32.30 -1.09 11.08
C ASP A 243 -31.04 -1.67 10.40
N ILE A 244 -30.00 -2.02 11.19
CA ILE A 244 -28.80 -2.68 10.66
C ILE A 244 -29.15 -4.06 10.09
N TYR A 245 -30.08 -4.79 10.71
CA TYR A 245 -30.56 -6.08 10.18
C TYR A 245 -31.28 -5.91 8.83
N GLN A 246 -32.18 -4.93 8.71
CA GLN A 246 -32.85 -4.63 7.43
C GLN A 246 -31.86 -4.23 6.34
N PHE A 247 -30.86 -3.42 6.69
CA PHE A 247 -29.77 -3.07 5.77
C PHE A 247 -29.00 -4.31 5.31
N SER A 248 -28.57 -5.16 6.25
CA SER A 248 -27.81 -6.38 5.94
C SER A 248 -28.54 -7.30 4.96
N LYS A 249 -29.87 -7.44 5.12
CA LYS A 249 -30.71 -8.24 4.21
C LYS A 249 -30.72 -7.69 2.78
N ASN A 250 -30.85 -6.38 2.62
CA ASN A 250 -30.92 -5.74 1.31
C ASN A 250 -29.55 -5.60 0.65
N PHE A 251 -28.50 -5.40 1.44
CA PHE A 251 -27.16 -5.16 0.92
C PHE A 251 -26.56 -6.37 0.20
N SER A 252 -26.93 -7.60 0.57
CA SER A 252 -26.52 -8.79 -0.18
C SER A 252 -26.94 -8.74 -1.65
N LEU A 253 -28.16 -8.28 -1.94
CA LEU A 253 -28.66 -8.15 -3.30
C LEU A 253 -27.87 -7.09 -4.08
N ARG A 254 -27.49 -5.98 -3.42
CA ARG A 254 -26.67 -4.92 -4.03
C ARG A 254 -25.26 -5.39 -4.40
N LEU A 255 -24.69 -6.30 -3.60
CA LEU A 255 -23.41 -6.93 -3.93
C LEU A 255 -23.53 -7.84 -5.15
N ASP A 256 -24.63 -8.59 -5.27
CA ASP A 256 -24.87 -9.44 -6.44
C ASP A 256 -25.02 -8.59 -7.72
N GLU A 257 -25.75 -7.47 -7.65
CA GLU A 257 -25.88 -6.50 -8.76
C GLU A 257 -24.51 -5.90 -9.17
N LEU A 258 -23.64 -5.61 -8.21
CA LEU A 258 -22.27 -5.13 -8.45
C LEU A 258 -21.43 -6.18 -9.19
N GLU A 259 -21.45 -7.42 -8.70
CA GLU A 259 -20.70 -8.53 -9.29
C GLU A 259 -21.18 -8.84 -10.70
N GLU A 260 -22.49 -8.79 -10.95
CA GLU A 260 -23.06 -9.01 -12.28
C GLU A 260 -22.49 -8.02 -13.31
N LEU A 261 -22.31 -6.75 -12.92
CA LEU A 261 -21.77 -5.71 -13.79
C LEU A 261 -20.26 -5.79 -14.01
N LEU A 262 -19.48 -6.14 -12.98
CA LEU A 262 -18.02 -6.08 -13.01
C LEU A 262 -17.34 -7.44 -13.18
N THR A 263 -17.71 -8.45 -12.39
CA THR A 263 -16.94 -9.69 -12.25
C THR A 263 -16.79 -10.45 -13.56
N ASN A 264 -17.88 -10.60 -14.31
CA ASN A 264 -17.90 -11.33 -15.59
C ASN A 264 -17.65 -10.44 -16.81
N ASN A 265 -17.47 -9.14 -16.61
CA ASN A 265 -17.29 -8.22 -17.72
C ASN A 265 -15.91 -8.39 -18.36
N ARG A 266 -15.89 -8.65 -19.68
CA ARG A 266 -14.66 -8.80 -20.46
C ARG A 266 -13.74 -7.57 -20.36
N ILE A 267 -14.30 -6.36 -20.31
CA ILE A 267 -13.50 -5.12 -20.27
C ILE A 267 -12.79 -5.05 -18.93
N TRP A 268 -13.51 -5.31 -17.84
CA TRP A 268 -12.96 -5.33 -16.49
C TRP A 268 -11.84 -6.36 -16.36
N ARG A 269 -12.09 -7.59 -16.83
CA ARG A 269 -11.11 -8.67 -16.82
C ARG A 269 -9.85 -8.34 -17.62
N ASN A 270 -9.99 -7.80 -18.83
CA ASN A 270 -8.84 -7.38 -19.64
C ASN A 270 -8.01 -6.25 -19.00
N ARG A 271 -8.63 -5.45 -18.12
CA ARG A 271 -7.99 -4.31 -17.44
C ARG A 271 -7.46 -4.64 -16.04
N THR A 272 -7.59 -5.89 -15.58
CA THR A 272 -7.21 -6.28 -14.20
C THR A 272 -6.46 -7.60 -14.13
N ILE A 273 -6.74 -8.54 -15.04
CA ILE A 273 -6.00 -9.80 -15.14
C ILE A 273 -4.59 -9.51 -15.67
N ASP A 274 -3.59 -10.16 -15.07
CA ASP A 274 -2.17 -10.02 -15.41
C ASP A 274 -1.56 -8.62 -15.19
N ILE A 275 -2.27 -7.75 -14.44
CA ILE A 275 -1.75 -6.44 -14.06
C ILE A 275 -1.29 -6.47 -12.61
N GLY A 276 -0.08 -5.92 -12.37
CA GLY A 276 0.45 -5.73 -11.02
C GLY A 276 0.64 -7.04 -10.26
N VAL A 277 1.09 -8.09 -10.95
CA VAL A 277 1.35 -9.41 -10.37
C VAL A 277 2.43 -9.30 -9.30
N VAL A 278 2.13 -9.83 -8.11
CA VAL A 278 3.07 -9.86 -6.98
C VAL A 278 3.26 -11.30 -6.55
N THR A 279 4.52 -11.73 -6.45
CA THR A 279 4.85 -13.06 -5.91
C THR A 279 4.77 -13.05 -4.38
N ALA A 280 4.48 -14.21 -3.77
CA ALA A 280 4.39 -14.33 -2.32
C ALA A 280 5.67 -13.87 -1.59
N GLU A 281 6.84 -14.21 -2.13
CA GLU A 281 8.14 -13.80 -1.56
C GLU A 281 8.34 -12.29 -1.61
N GLU A 282 8.01 -11.66 -2.74
CA GLU A 282 8.10 -10.21 -2.89
C GLU A 282 7.10 -9.51 -1.96
N ALA A 283 5.88 -10.03 -1.82
CA ALA A 283 4.87 -9.47 -0.93
C ALA A 283 5.36 -9.40 0.53
N LEU A 284 6.03 -10.47 1.00
CA LEU A 284 6.62 -10.51 2.34
C LEU A 284 7.82 -9.56 2.47
N ASN A 285 8.74 -9.56 1.49
CA ASN A 285 9.95 -8.74 1.54
C ASN A 285 9.65 -7.23 1.51
N TYR A 286 8.62 -6.82 0.76
CA TYR A 286 8.17 -5.43 0.69
C TYR A 286 7.28 -5.02 1.87
N GLY A 287 6.98 -5.96 2.79
CA GLY A 287 6.15 -5.68 3.97
C GLY A 287 4.69 -5.40 3.63
N PHE A 288 4.17 -5.99 2.55
CA PHE A 288 2.75 -5.90 2.24
C PHE A 288 1.92 -6.58 3.33
N SER A 289 0.67 -6.16 3.45
CA SER A 289 -0.29 -6.70 4.41
C SER A 289 -1.70 -6.66 3.86
N GLY A 290 -2.63 -7.38 4.49
CA GLY A 290 -4.04 -7.43 4.11
C GLY A 290 -4.30 -8.11 2.78
N VAL A 291 -5.17 -7.49 1.98
CA VAL A 291 -5.61 -7.98 0.67
C VAL A 291 -4.44 -8.21 -0.29
N MET A 292 -3.36 -7.43 -0.18
CA MET A 292 -2.16 -7.60 -1.01
C MET A 292 -1.44 -8.94 -0.75
N LEU A 293 -1.38 -9.38 0.51
CA LEU A 293 -0.83 -10.71 0.86
C LEU A 293 -1.78 -11.83 0.45
N ARG A 294 -3.08 -11.67 0.78
CA ARG A 294 -4.11 -12.66 0.48
C ARG A 294 -4.28 -12.90 -1.01
N GLY A 295 -4.26 -11.84 -1.82
CA GLY A 295 -4.31 -11.95 -3.28
C GLY A 295 -3.14 -12.74 -3.87
N SER A 296 -1.97 -12.72 -3.21
CA SER A 296 -0.75 -13.42 -3.62
C SER A 296 -0.67 -14.88 -3.13
N GLY A 297 -1.73 -15.40 -2.50
CA GLY A 297 -1.82 -16.79 -2.04
C GLY A 297 -1.39 -17.05 -0.60
N ILE A 298 -1.03 -16.02 0.17
CA ILE A 298 -0.60 -16.18 1.57
C ILE A 298 -1.83 -16.19 2.48
N GLN A 299 -2.00 -17.27 3.25
CA GLN A 299 -3.09 -17.42 4.23
C GLN A 299 -2.77 -16.64 5.52
N TRP A 300 -2.98 -15.33 5.50
CA TRP A 300 -2.72 -14.45 6.64
C TRP A 300 -3.84 -13.43 6.87
N ASP A 301 -4.43 -13.46 8.08
CA ASP A 301 -5.39 -12.49 8.59
C ASP A 301 -5.25 -12.42 10.12
N LEU A 302 -5.02 -11.23 10.66
CA LEU A 302 -4.84 -11.04 12.10
C LEU A 302 -6.09 -11.41 12.90
N ARG A 303 -7.29 -11.29 12.33
CA ARG A 303 -8.53 -11.66 13.03
C ARG A 303 -8.61 -13.15 13.35
N LYS A 304 -7.90 -13.99 12.60
CA LYS A 304 -7.82 -15.45 12.82
C LYS A 304 -6.57 -15.86 13.58
N THR A 305 -5.41 -15.31 13.21
CA THR A 305 -4.12 -15.72 13.79
C THR A 305 -3.85 -15.09 15.15
N GLN A 306 -4.23 -13.83 15.33
CA GLN A 306 -4.04 -13.06 16.56
C GLN A 306 -5.36 -12.33 16.92
N PRO A 307 -6.40 -13.08 17.28
CA PRO A 307 -7.72 -12.52 17.50
C PRO A 307 -7.68 -11.47 18.61
N TYR A 308 -8.33 -10.34 18.34
CA TYR A 308 -8.60 -9.27 19.29
C TYR A 308 -10.11 -9.15 19.52
N ASP A 309 -10.50 -8.50 20.63
CA ASP A 309 -11.89 -8.40 21.07
C ASP A 309 -12.62 -9.76 21.10
N VAL A 310 -13.56 -10.00 20.19
CA VAL A 310 -14.41 -11.21 20.11
C VAL A 310 -14.42 -11.86 18.72
N TYR A 311 -13.38 -11.63 17.91
CA TYR A 311 -13.25 -12.27 16.58
C TYR A 311 -13.10 -13.80 16.65
N ASP A 312 -12.72 -14.35 17.80
CA ASP A 312 -12.63 -15.78 18.11
C ASP A 312 -13.99 -16.49 18.22
N GLN A 313 -15.06 -15.75 18.52
CA GLN A 313 -16.41 -16.28 18.74
C GLN A 313 -17.33 -16.18 17.50
N VAL A 314 -16.84 -15.58 16.42
CA VAL A 314 -17.55 -15.41 15.15
C VAL A 314 -16.97 -16.33 14.08
N GLU A 315 -17.87 -16.89 13.28
CA GLU A 315 -17.54 -17.84 12.22
C GLU A 315 -17.55 -17.12 10.88
N PHE A 316 -16.40 -17.08 10.22
CA PHE A 316 -16.21 -16.49 8.89
C PHE A 316 -15.01 -17.13 8.22
N ASP A 317 -14.99 -17.04 6.89
CA ASP A 317 -13.91 -17.56 6.06
C ASP A 317 -13.09 -16.39 5.50
N VAL A 318 -11.81 -16.64 5.22
CA VAL A 318 -10.90 -15.62 4.69
C VAL A 318 -10.61 -15.94 3.23
N PRO A 319 -10.90 -15.03 2.28
CA PRO A 319 -10.64 -15.28 0.86
C PRO A 319 -9.16 -15.17 0.55
N VAL A 320 -8.68 -16.02 -0.37
CA VAL A 320 -7.27 -16.11 -0.76
C VAL A 320 -7.19 -16.20 -2.28
N GLY A 321 -6.39 -15.33 -2.89
CA GLY A 321 -6.14 -15.30 -4.33
C GLY A 321 -5.15 -16.37 -4.76
N SER A 322 -4.99 -16.56 -6.07
CA SER A 322 -4.14 -17.62 -6.63
C SER A 322 -2.96 -17.06 -7.42
N ARG A 323 -3.16 -15.97 -8.16
CA ARG A 323 -2.19 -15.41 -9.12
C ARG A 323 -1.50 -14.16 -8.63
N GLY A 324 -2.08 -13.44 -7.67
CA GLY A 324 -1.51 -12.19 -7.15
C GLY A 324 -1.77 -10.96 -8.03
N ASP A 325 -2.73 -11.03 -8.97
CA ASP A 325 -3.10 -9.92 -9.86
C ASP A 325 -4.14 -8.97 -9.22
N CYS A 326 -4.44 -7.86 -9.91
CA CYS A 326 -5.47 -6.92 -9.48
C CYS A 326 -6.87 -7.57 -9.39
N TYR A 327 -7.16 -8.53 -10.27
CA TYR A 327 -8.46 -9.21 -10.33
C TYR A 327 -8.71 -10.10 -9.11
N ASP A 328 -7.73 -10.90 -8.69
CA ASP A 328 -7.83 -11.72 -7.48
C ASP A 328 -8.01 -10.84 -6.24
N ARG A 329 -7.34 -9.68 -6.17
CA ARG A 329 -7.51 -8.71 -5.08
C ARG A 329 -8.89 -8.06 -5.09
N TYR A 330 -9.47 -7.83 -6.27
CA TYR A 330 -10.85 -7.36 -6.40
C TYR A 330 -11.82 -8.42 -5.85
N LEU A 331 -11.69 -9.68 -6.27
CA LEU A 331 -12.51 -10.78 -5.76
C LEU A 331 -12.39 -10.95 -4.25
N CYS A 332 -11.16 -10.89 -3.71
CA CYS A 332 -10.94 -10.95 -2.27
C CYS A 332 -11.71 -9.85 -1.51
N ARG A 333 -11.74 -8.62 -2.03
CA ARG A 333 -12.51 -7.53 -1.38
C ARG A 333 -14.01 -7.77 -1.43
N VAL A 334 -14.51 -8.29 -2.55
CA VAL A 334 -15.93 -8.60 -2.70
C VAL A 334 -16.36 -9.73 -1.78
N GLU A 335 -15.56 -10.80 -1.69
CA GLU A 335 -15.79 -11.89 -0.75
C GLU A 335 -15.65 -11.43 0.71
N GLU A 336 -14.69 -10.55 1.03
CA GLU A 336 -14.60 -9.93 2.36
C GLU A 336 -15.87 -9.15 2.71
N MET A 337 -16.50 -8.45 1.77
CA MET A 337 -17.79 -7.79 2.03
C MET A 337 -18.89 -8.80 2.38
N ARG A 338 -18.96 -9.95 1.69
CA ARG A 338 -19.91 -11.03 2.02
C ARG A 338 -19.64 -11.62 3.42
N GLN A 339 -18.38 -11.80 3.78
CA GLN A 339 -17.99 -12.30 5.09
C GLN A 339 -18.26 -11.28 6.21
N SER A 340 -18.06 -9.99 5.96
CA SER A 340 -18.45 -8.92 6.89
C SER A 340 -19.95 -8.94 7.17
N LEU A 341 -20.80 -9.15 6.16
CA LEU A 341 -22.24 -9.31 6.39
C LEU A 341 -22.56 -10.52 7.27
N ARG A 342 -21.86 -11.65 7.05
CA ARG A 342 -22.00 -12.85 7.89
C ARG A 342 -21.62 -12.57 9.34
N ILE A 343 -20.54 -11.82 9.57
CA ILE A 343 -20.13 -11.43 10.93
C ILE A 343 -21.16 -10.48 11.56
N ILE A 344 -21.63 -9.46 10.82
CA ILE A 344 -22.67 -8.52 11.30
C ILE A 344 -23.93 -9.29 11.74
N ALA A 345 -24.42 -10.22 10.94
CA ALA A 345 -25.59 -11.04 11.28
C ALA A 345 -25.38 -11.86 12.57
N GLN A 346 -24.18 -12.43 12.75
CA GLN A 346 -23.84 -13.17 13.98
C GLN A 346 -23.72 -12.26 15.20
N CYS A 347 -23.12 -11.07 15.04
CA CYS A 347 -23.00 -10.08 16.11
C CYS A 347 -24.36 -9.59 16.59
N LEU A 348 -25.32 -9.36 15.67
CA LEU A 348 -26.68 -8.97 16.04
C LEU A 348 -27.39 -10.07 16.85
N ASN A 349 -27.23 -11.34 16.46
CA ASN A 349 -27.85 -12.47 17.14
C ASN A 349 -27.21 -12.80 18.51
N LYS A 350 -25.90 -12.56 18.66
CA LYS A 350 -25.13 -12.90 19.87
C LYS A 350 -24.87 -11.70 20.79
N MET A 351 -25.46 -10.54 20.53
CA MET A 351 -25.20 -9.31 21.29
C MET A 351 -25.59 -9.47 22.77
N PRO A 352 -24.65 -9.42 23.73
CA PRO A 352 -24.99 -9.55 25.14
C PRO A 352 -25.53 -8.22 25.71
N PRO A 353 -26.45 -8.27 26.69
CA PRO A 353 -26.71 -7.13 27.55
C PRO A 353 -25.49 -6.86 28.45
N GLY A 354 -25.33 -5.63 28.92
CA GLY A 354 -24.26 -5.29 29.85
C GLY A 354 -23.78 -3.85 29.75
N GLU A 355 -22.67 -3.56 30.42
CA GLU A 355 -22.06 -2.23 30.37
C GLU A 355 -21.17 -2.03 29.15
N ILE A 356 -21.01 -0.77 28.74
CA ILE A 356 -20.28 -0.37 27.53
C ILE A 356 -18.90 0.24 27.80
N LYS A 357 -18.58 0.50 29.07
CA LYS A 357 -17.30 1.02 29.55
C LYS A 357 -16.76 0.10 30.63
N VAL A 358 -15.45 0.09 30.80
CA VAL A 358 -14.81 -0.54 31.94
C VAL A 358 -15.29 0.11 33.24
N ASP A 359 -15.54 -0.72 34.25
CA ASP A 359 -16.02 -0.33 35.60
C ASP A 359 -14.93 0.35 36.46
N ASP A 360 -13.91 0.92 35.81
CA ASP A 360 -12.88 1.73 36.46
C ASP A 360 -13.05 3.19 36.06
N ALA A 361 -13.61 3.97 37.00
CA ALA A 361 -13.83 5.41 36.88
C ALA A 361 -12.53 6.24 36.79
N LYS A 362 -11.35 5.62 37.01
CA LYS A 362 -10.05 6.27 36.81
C LYS A 362 -9.60 6.27 35.36
N VAL A 363 -10.19 5.43 34.51
CA VAL A 363 -9.91 5.38 33.07
C VAL A 363 -11.10 5.91 32.29
N SER A 364 -12.29 5.35 32.54
CA SER A 364 -13.50 5.72 31.84
C SER A 364 -14.28 6.79 32.62
N PRO A 365 -14.87 7.80 31.95
CA PRO A 365 -15.63 8.81 32.66
C PRO A 365 -16.97 8.23 33.16
N PRO A 366 -17.38 8.57 34.41
CA PRO A 366 -18.62 8.06 35.00
C PRO A 366 -19.86 8.57 34.26
N LYS A 367 -21.00 7.91 34.51
CA LYS A 367 -22.30 8.31 33.92
C LYS A 367 -22.70 9.70 34.43
N ARG A 368 -23.37 10.51 33.59
CA ARG A 368 -23.74 11.90 33.97
C ARG A 368 -24.70 11.98 35.16
N ALA A 369 -25.54 10.96 35.36
CA ALA A 369 -26.44 10.90 36.50
C ALA A 369 -25.66 10.76 37.82
N GLU A 370 -24.69 9.85 37.84
CA GLU A 370 -23.84 9.57 39.00
C GLU A 370 -22.87 10.73 39.29
N MET A 371 -22.28 11.33 38.25
CA MET A 371 -21.42 12.51 38.39
C MET A 371 -22.10 13.71 39.08
N LYS A 372 -23.43 13.83 38.96
CA LYS A 372 -24.19 14.90 39.61
C LYS A 372 -24.61 14.58 41.04
N THR A 373 -24.44 13.33 41.48
CA THR A 373 -24.91 12.85 42.80
C THR A 373 -23.76 12.43 43.70
N SER A 374 -22.78 11.66 43.19
CA SER A 374 -21.58 11.25 43.93
C SER A 374 -20.46 12.28 43.81
N MET A 375 -19.78 12.53 44.93
CA MET A 375 -18.62 13.41 44.99
C MET A 375 -17.41 12.77 44.31
N GLU A 376 -17.17 11.46 44.50
CA GLU A 376 -16.07 10.73 43.88
C GLU A 376 -16.16 10.76 42.35
N SER A 377 -17.36 10.53 41.81
CA SER A 377 -17.61 10.59 40.38
C SER A 377 -17.32 11.97 39.80
N LEU A 378 -17.62 13.05 40.54
CA LEU A 378 -17.30 14.41 40.11
C LEU A 378 -15.79 14.67 40.11
N ILE A 379 -15.05 14.19 41.12
CA ILE A 379 -13.58 14.28 41.19
C ILE A 379 -12.95 13.56 40.00
N HIS A 380 -13.37 12.31 39.74
CA HIS A 380 -12.86 11.51 38.62
C HIS A 380 -13.15 12.18 37.27
N HIS A 381 -14.38 12.65 37.05
CA HIS A 381 -14.74 13.39 35.86
C HIS A 381 -13.86 14.64 35.67
N PHE A 382 -13.67 15.44 36.72
CA PHE A 382 -12.86 16.65 36.65
C PHE A 382 -11.39 16.35 36.29
N LYS A 383 -10.77 15.36 36.94
CA LYS A 383 -9.36 14.99 36.71
C LYS A 383 -9.14 14.35 35.34
N LEU A 384 -10.05 13.48 34.87
CA LEU A 384 -9.96 12.84 33.56
C LEU A 384 -10.00 13.83 32.40
N TYR A 385 -10.82 14.88 32.50
CA TYR A 385 -10.95 15.87 31.41
C TYR A 385 -9.95 17.03 31.48
N THR A 386 -9.28 17.22 32.61
CA THR A 386 -8.25 18.26 32.78
C THR A 386 -6.84 17.71 32.60
N GLU A 387 -6.47 16.71 33.40
CA GLU A 387 -5.14 16.09 33.40
C GLU A 387 -5.05 14.89 32.43
N GLY A 388 -6.12 14.10 32.36
CA GLY A 388 -6.11 12.77 31.71
C GLY A 388 -5.67 11.66 32.67
N TYR A 389 -5.96 10.41 32.29
CA TYR A 389 -5.45 9.24 33.02
C TYR A 389 -3.96 9.04 32.74
N GLN A 390 -3.19 8.69 33.77
CA GLN A 390 -1.79 8.32 33.61
C GLN A 390 -1.69 6.88 33.07
N VAL A 391 -0.83 6.67 32.09
CA VAL A 391 -0.56 5.34 31.53
C VAL A 391 0.77 4.84 32.06
N PRO A 392 0.89 3.60 32.54
CA PRO A 392 2.16 3.05 33.01
C PRO A 392 3.31 3.24 31.99
N PRO A 393 4.56 3.45 32.45
CA PRO A 393 5.69 3.55 31.56
C PRO A 393 5.92 2.21 30.83
N GLY A 394 6.07 2.26 29.51
CA GLY A 394 6.19 1.06 28.69
C GLY A 394 6.10 1.34 27.20
N ALA A 395 6.48 0.36 26.38
CA ALA A 395 6.36 0.41 24.94
C ALA A 395 5.50 -0.77 24.46
N THR A 396 4.57 -0.51 23.54
CA THR A 396 3.72 -1.53 22.95
C THR A 396 3.65 -1.36 21.44
N TYR A 397 3.57 -2.48 20.72
CA TYR A 397 3.14 -2.52 19.33
C TYR A 397 1.86 -3.34 19.30
N THR A 398 0.76 -2.72 18.86
CA THR A 398 -0.51 -3.42 18.66
C THR A 398 -0.97 -3.16 17.25
N ALA A 399 -1.30 -4.24 16.55
CA ALA A 399 -1.81 -4.19 15.20
C ALA A 399 -3.19 -4.83 15.14
N ILE A 400 -4.00 -4.32 14.22
CA ILE A 400 -5.29 -4.87 13.87
C ILE A 400 -5.35 -5.12 12.36
N GLU A 401 -6.30 -5.93 11.94
CA GLU A 401 -6.63 -6.06 10.52
C GLU A 401 -7.56 -4.90 10.13
N ALA A 402 -7.00 -3.76 9.72
CA ALA A 402 -7.79 -2.74 9.03
C ALA A 402 -8.23 -3.27 7.64
N PRO A 403 -9.23 -2.68 6.99
CA PRO A 403 -9.67 -3.14 5.67
C PRO A 403 -8.58 -3.02 4.58
N LYS A 404 -7.64 -2.09 4.77
CA LYS A 404 -6.45 -1.92 3.91
C LYS A 404 -5.35 -2.94 4.21
N GLY A 405 -5.30 -3.48 5.44
CA GLY A 405 -4.30 -4.45 5.89
C GLY A 405 -3.90 -4.24 7.34
N GLU A 406 -2.68 -4.62 7.68
CA GLU A 406 -2.18 -4.52 9.06
C GLU A 406 -1.90 -3.04 9.39
N PHE A 407 -2.79 -2.45 10.18
CA PHE A 407 -2.64 -1.13 10.77
C PHE A 407 -2.09 -1.28 12.20
N GLY A 408 -0.88 -0.79 12.40
CA GLY A 408 -0.14 -0.93 13.65
C GLY A 408 0.08 0.41 14.35
N VAL A 409 -0.03 0.41 15.68
CA VAL A 409 0.30 1.55 16.53
C VAL A 409 1.42 1.13 17.47
N TYR A 410 2.57 1.80 17.34
CA TYR A 410 3.68 1.70 18.29
C TYR A 410 3.61 2.88 19.25
N LEU A 411 3.27 2.60 20.51
CA LEU A 411 3.07 3.61 21.54
C LEU A 411 4.11 3.44 22.64
N VAL A 412 4.76 4.54 23.00
CA VAL A 412 5.70 4.64 24.12
C VAL A 412 5.13 5.61 25.15
N SER A 413 4.98 5.13 26.37
CA SER A 413 4.57 5.90 27.54
C SER A 413 5.73 6.09 28.50
N ASP A 414 5.88 7.30 29.05
CA ASP A 414 6.85 7.67 30.08
C ASP A 414 6.27 7.61 31.51
N GLY A 415 5.03 7.15 31.67
CA GLY A 415 4.32 7.17 32.96
C GLY A 415 3.40 8.38 33.14
N SER A 416 3.41 9.33 32.19
CA SER A 416 2.55 10.52 32.25
C SER A 416 1.17 10.29 31.60
N SER A 417 0.32 11.32 31.59
CA SER A 417 -0.98 11.31 30.90
C SER A 417 -0.90 11.65 29.41
N ARG A 418 0.33 11.84 28.89
CA ARG A 418 0.62 12.12 27.48
C ARG A 418 1.48 11.00 26.89
N PRO A 419 1.24 10.57 25.65
CA PRO A 419 2.12 9.62 24.99
C PRO A 419 3.46 10.28 24.69
N TYR A 420 4.56 9.65 25.12
CA TYR A 420 5.90 10.13 24.85
C TYR A 420 6.24 10.04 23.36
N ARG A 421 5.87 8.93 22.73
CA ARG A 421 6.01 8.71 21.29
C ARG A 421 4.88 7.85 20.78
N CYS A 422 4.34 8.22 19.62
CA CYS A 422 3.36 7.41 18.91
C CYS A 422 3.78 7.32 17.44
N LYS A 423 4.17 6.12 16.98
CA LYS A 423 4.47 5.84 15.59
C LYS A 423 3.34 4.99 14.99
N ILE A 424 2.84 5.40 13.84
CA ILE A 424 1.81 4.67 13.12
C ILE A 424 2.44 3.89 11.96
N LYS A 425 2.13 2.59 11.88
CA LYS A 425 2.44 1.70 10.77
C LYS A 425 1.19 1.61 9.90
N ALA A 426 1.16 2.37 8.81
CA ALA A 426 0.05 2.34 7.86
C ALA A 426 0.34 1.33 6.73
N PRO A 427 -0.66 0.52 6.33
CA PRO A 427 -0.52 -0.44 5.24
C PRO A 427 -0.22 0.25 3.90
N GLY A 428 -0.93 1.34 3.57
CA GLY A 428 -0.77 2.04 2.28
C GLY A 428 0.63 2.60 2.04
N PHE A 429 1.41 2.88 3.09
CA PHE A 429 2.80 3.33 2.93
C PHE A 429 3.72 2.22 2.41
N ALA A 430 3.57 1.00 2.93
CA ALA A 430 4.33 -0.15 2.45
C ALA A 430 3.88 -0.54 1.04
N HIS A 431 2.57 -0.50 0.77
CA HIS A 431 2.03 -0.76 -0.57
C HIS A 431 2.57 0.21 -1.62
N LEU A 432 2.59 1.52 -1.31
CA LEU A 432 3.09 2.54 -2.22
C LEU A 432 4.61 2.45 -2.44
N ALA A 433 5.37 2.00 -1.44
CA ALA A 433 6.80 1.71 -1.62
C ALA A 433 7.04 0.59 -2.65
N GLY A 434 6.09 -0.34 -2.79
CA GLY A 434 6.12 -1.38 -3.82
C GLY A 434 5.60 -0.97 -5.20
N LEU A 435 5.13 0.27 -5.38
CA LEU A 435 4.52 0.75 -6.63
C LEU A 435 5.48 0.65 -7.82
N ASP A 436 6.76 1.03 -7.65
CA ASP A 436 7.79 0.93 -8.69
C ASP A 436 7.97 -0.51 -9.17
N LYS A 437 7.95 -1.47 -8.24
CA LYS A 437 8.10 -2.89 -8.57
C LYS A 437 6.89 -3.43 -9.31
N MET A 438 5.68 -3.07 -8.87
CA MET A 438 4.43 -3.51 -9.48
C MET A 438 4.15 -2.87 -10.85
N SER A 439 4.66 -1.67 -11.11
CA SER A 439 4.41 -0.93 -12.36
C SER A 439 5.44 -1.19 -13.46
N LYS A 440 6.59 -1.77 -13.13
CA LYS A 440 7.66 -2.07 -14.10
C LYS A 440 7.18 -2.99 -15.21
N GLY A 441 7.36 -2.54 -16.45
CA GLY A 441 6.97 -3.31 -17.63
C GLY A 441 5.46 -3.29 -17.92
N HIS A 442 4.70 -2.44 -17.25
CA HIS A 442 3.31 -2.17 -17.58
C HIS A 442 3.13 -0.85 -18.33
N MET A 443 1.95 -0.63 -18.90
CA MET A 443 1.62 0.62 -19.59
C MET A 443 1.20 1.70 -18.59
N LEU A 444 1.22 2.98 -19.01
CA LEU A 444 0.74 4.10 -18.19
C LEU A 444 -0.69 3.91 -17.67
N ALA A 445 -1.58 3.35 -18.49
CA ALA A 445 -2.97 3.11 -18.13
C ALA A 445 -3.12 2.01 -17.04
N ASP A 446 -2.14 1.13 -16.91
CA ASP A 446 -2.16 0.04 -15.94
C ASP A 446 -1.65 0.51 -14.57
N VAL A 447 -0.80 1.55 -14.54
CA VAL A 447 -0.38 2.21 -13.29
C VAL A 447 -1.59 2.72 -12.52
N VAL A 448 -2.59 3.27 -13.22
CA VAL A 448 -3.86 3.70 -12.61
C VAL A 448 -4.60 2.53 -11.97
N ALA A 449 -4.65 1.37 -12.65
CA ALA A 449 -5.24 0.16 -12.09
C ALA A 449 -4.49 -0.33 -10.85
N ILE A 450 -3.15 -0.27 -10.88
CA ILE A 450 -2.27 -0.67 -9.78
C ILE A 450 -2.46 0.24 -8.54
N ILE A 451 -2.67 1.54 -8.74
CA ILE A 451 -2.95 2.49 -7.66
C ILE A 451 -4.32 2.18 -7.04
N GLY A 452 -5.36 1.99 -7.87
CA GLY A 452 -6.70 1.68 -7.38
C GLY A 452 -6.77 0.35 -6.62
N THR A 453 -6.06 -0.70 -7.07
CA THR A 453 -6.07 -1.99 -6.37
C THR A 453 -5.34 -1.97 -5.02
N GLN A 454 -4.48 -1.00 -4.74
CA GLN A 454 -3.81 -0.88 -3.44
C GLN A 454 -4.69 -0.19 -2.40
N ASP A 455 -5.77 0.45 -2.84
CA ASP A 455 -6.69 1.21 -1.98
C ASP A 455 -5.95 2.25 -1.13
N ILE A 456 -5.33 3.23 -1.79
CA ILE A 456 -4.45 4.21 -1.15
C ILE A 456 -5.25 5.40 -0.65
N VAL A 457 -5.09 5.72 0.63
CA VAL A 457 -5.59 6.95 1.24
C VAL A 457 -4.39 7.76 1.76
N PHE A 458 -4.14 8.93 1.16
CA PHE A 458 -2.93 9.69 1.47
C PHE A 458 -2.88 10.24 2.90
N GLY A 459 -4.01 10.31 3.59
CA GLY A 459 -4.04 10.69 5.01
C GLY A 459 -3.29 9.70 5.91
N GLU A 460 -3.27 8.41 5.57
CA GLU A 460 -2.48 7.41 6.29
C GLU A 460 -1.08 7.22 5.71
N VAL A 461 -0.79 7.68 4.49
CA VAL A 461 0.56 7.64 3.90
C VAL A 461 1.40 8.83 4.38
N ASP A 462 0.79 10.00 4.53
CA ASP A 462 1.47 11.22 4.95
C ASP A 462 1.08 11.56 6.40
N ARG A 463 1.87 11.07 7.38
CA ARG A 463 1.56 11.19 8.82
C ARG A 463 2.47 12.17 9.52
#